data_AF-A0A5P8N876-F1
#
_entry.id   AF-A0A5P8N876-F1
#
_cell.length_a   1.000
_cell.length_b   1.000
_cell.length_c   1.000
_cell.angle_alpha   90.00
_cell.angle_beta   90.00
_cell.angle_gamma   90.00
#
_symmetry.space_group_name_H-M   'P 1'
#
loop_
_entity.id
_entity.type
_entity.pdbx_description
1 polymer ?
#
loop_
_entity_poly.entity_id
_entity_poly.type
_entity_poly.pdbx_seq_one_letter_code
_entity_poly.pdbx_strand_id
1 'polypeptide(L)' 'PRLTLQAELCQNGHLRSKKDMDRLQDTVEFSLVSVEKEEAEKYRWQYRVLEPPGTSGKSDPVE' A
#
# COMPACT_ATOMS: atom_id res chain seq x y z
N PRO A 1 -6.31 -0.26 19.16
CA PRO A 1 -6.48 0.28 17.80
C PRO A 1 -5.84 -0.64 16.76
N ARG A 2 -6.65 -1.21 15.85
CA ARG A 2 -6.12 -1.97 14.70
C ARG A 2 -5.68 -0.95 13.65
N LEU A 3 -4.38 -0.90 13.37
CA LEU A 3 -3.86 -0.10 12.26
C LEU A 3 -4.05 -0.93 11.00
N THR A 4 -4.85 -0.40 10.07
CA THR A 4 -4.97 -1.00 8.75
C THR A 4 -3.86 -0.43 7.89
N LEU A 5 -3.12 -1.29 7.22
CA LEU A 5 -2.12 -0.92 6.23
C LEU A 5 -2.68 -1.30 4.86
N GLN A 6 -2.30 -0.55 3.85
CA GLN A 6 -2.61 -0.87 2.46
C GLN A 6 -1.30 -0.95 1.71
N ALA A 7 -0.99 -2.13 1.18
CA ALA A 7 0.11 -2.25 0.23
C ALA A 7 -0.40 -1.92 -1.15
N GLU A 8 0.40 -1.15 -1.87
CA GLU A 8 0.16 -0.72 -3.23
C GLU A 8 1.34 -1.17 -4.09
N LEU A 9 1.02 -1.84 -5.19
CA LEU A 9 1.96 -2.18 -6.23
C LEU A 9 1.77 -1.21 -7.38
N CYS A 10 2.76 -0.36 -7.58
CA CYS A 10 2.81 0.58 -8.70
C CYS A 10 3.79 0.11 -9.76
N GLN A 11 3.42 0.27 -11.02
CA GLN A 11 4.25 -0.04 -12.16
C GLN A 11 4.35 1.18 -13.06
N ASN A 12 5.58 1.63 -13.34
CA ASN A 12 5.82 2.79 -14.20
C ASN A 12 5.02 4.05 -13.76
N GLY A 13 4.74 4.18 -12.46
CA GLY A 13 3.94 5.26 -11.87
C GLY A 13 2.42 5.03 -11.82
N HIS A 14 1.91 3.91 -12.38
CA HIS A 14 0.50 3.56 -12.36
C HIS A 14 0.19 2.50 -11.30
N LEU A 15 -0.89 2.67 -10.53
CA LEU A 15 -1.33 1.67 -9.54
C LEU A 15 -1.86 0.42 -10.24
N ARG A 16 -1.18 -0.72 -10.04
CA ARG A 16 -1.56 -2.00 -10.65
C ARG A 16 -2.43 -2.82 -9.73
N SER A 17 -2.13 -2.80 -8.43
CA SER A 17 -2.89 -3.54 -7.43
C SER A 17 -2.73 -2.89 -6.07
N LYS A 18 -3.78 -2.99 -5.26
CA LYS A 18 -3.75 -2.60 -3.85
C LYS A 18 -4.38 -3.69 -3.02
N LYS A 19 -3.90 -3.87 -1.80
CA LYS A 19 -4.39 -4.88 -0.89
C LYS A 19 -4.31 -4.36 0.54
N ASP A 20 -5.45 -4.39 1.21
CA ASP A 20 -5.53 -4.08 2.63
C ASP A 20 -4.93 -5.23 3.42
N MET A 21 -4.07 -4.89 4.37
CA MET A 21 -3.49 -5.80 5.34
C MET A 21 -3.72 -5.22 6.73
N ASP A 22 -3.93 -6.09 7.70
CA ASP A 22 -3.84 -5.67 9.09
C ASP A 22 -2.36 -5.64 9.48
N ARG A 23 -1.96 -4.80 10.45
CA ARG A 23 -0.58 -4.81 10.97
C ARG A 23 -0.13 -6.18 11.51
N LEU A 24 -1.07 -7.09 11.76
CA LEU A 24 -0.79 -8.48 12.11
C LEU A 24 -0.29 -9.33 10.93
N GLN A 25 -0.57 -8.93 9.69
CA GLN A 25 -0.05 -9.57 8.48
C GLN A 25 1.26 -8.89 8.08
N ASP A 26 2.36 -9.55 8.38
CA ASP A 26 3.72 -9.08 8.07
C ASP A 26 4.04 -9.14 6.56
N THR A 27 3.37 -10.05 5.84
CA THR A 27 3.59 -10.31 4.42
C THR A 27 2.30 -10.20 3.62
N VAL A 28 2.40 -9.66 2.40
CA VAL A 28 1.31 -9.58 1.43
C VAL A 28 1.75 -10.12 0.09
N GLU A 29 0.93 -11.00 -0.49
CA GLU A 29 1.18 -11.56 -1.81
C GLU A 29 0.31 -10.88 -2.87
N PHE A 30 0.93 -10.56 -4.00
CA PHE A 30 0.31 -9.99 -5.19
C PHE A 30 0.50 -10.92 -6.37
N SER A 31 -0.59 -11.24 -7.06
CA SER A 31 -0.57 -12.02 -8.30
C SER A 31 -0.37 -11.08 -9.49
N LEU A 32 0.67 -11.33 -10.30
CA LEU A 32 0.91 -10.58 -11.53
C LEU A 32 0.44 -11.44 -12.72
N VAL A 33 -0.63 -11.01 -13.40
CA VAL A 33 -1.29 -11.84 -14.42
C VAL A 33 -0.49 -11.94 -15.73
N SER A 34 0.43 -11.01 -15.96
CA SER A 34 1.36 -11.03 -17.09
C SER A 34 2.38 -9.91 -16.87
N VAL A 35 3.65 -10.26 -16.85
CA VAL A 35 4.77 -9.32 -16.77
C VAL A 35 5.52 -9.48 -18.07
N GLU A 36 5.37 -8.54 -19.00
CA GLU A 36 6.32 -8.44 -20.10
C GLU A 36 7.67 -8.06 -19.51
N LYS A 37 8.75 -8.68 -19.98
CA LYS A 37 10.10 -8.53 -19.39
C LYS A 37 10.55 -7.06 -19.34
N GLU A 38 10.13 -6.25 -20.32
CA GLU A 38 10.36 -4.80 -20.37
C GLU A 38 9.56 -4.03 -19.30
N GLU A 39 8.41 -4.54 -18.89
CA GLU A 39 7.57 -3.94 -17.85
C GLU A 39 8.06 -4.32 -16.43
N ALA A 40 8.77 -5.46 -16.31
CA ALA A 40 9.29 -6.01 -15.05
C ALA A 40 10.25 -5.10 -14.30
N GLU A 41 10.94 -4.21 -15.02
CA GLU A 41 12.04 -3.41 -14.49
C GLU A 41 11.56 -2.19 -13.69
N LYS A 42 10.26 -1.91 -13.68
CA LYS A 42 9.70 -0.67 -13.10
C LYS A 42 8.58 -0.90 -12.08
N TYR A 43 8.72 -1.94 -11.26
CA TYR A 43 7.84 -2.12 -10.10
C TYR A 43 8.34 -1.36 -8.87
N ARG A 44 7.42 -0.71 -8.17
CA ARG A 44 7.67 -0.09 -6.88
C ARG A 44 6.56 -0.45 -5.90
N TRP A 45 7.00 -0.81 -4.69
CA TRP A 45 6.12 -1.06 -3.56
C TRP A 45 5.93 0.21 -2.74
N GLN A 46 4.70 0.45 -2.31
CA GLN A 46 4.35 1.52 -1.40
C GLN A 46 3.41 0.99 -0.33
N TYR A 47 3.58 1.48 0.90
CA TYR A 47 2.70 1.18 2.02
C TYR A 47 2.00 2.45 2.44
N ARG A 48 0.68 2.36 2.60
CA ARG A 48 -0.14 3.44 3.14
C ARG A 48 -0.75 3.00 4.46
N VAL A 49 -0.53 3.80 5.51
CA VAL A 49 -1.26 3.61 6.77
C VAL A 49 -2.66 4.15 6.57
N LEU A 50 -3.66 3.30 6.72
CA LEU A 50 -5.05 3.70 6.81
C LEU A 50 -5.36 3.96 8.28
N GLU A 51 -5.79 5.18 8.56
CA GLU A 51 -6.28 5.52 9.88
C GLU A 51 -7.44 4.60 10.25
N PRO A 52 -7.47 4.03 11.47
CA PRO A 52 -8.61 3.25 11.91
C PRO A 52 -9.88 4.12 11.80
N PRO A 53 -11.04 3.51 11.43
CA PRO A 53 -12.30 4.24 11.39
C PRO A 53 -12.59 4.83 12.79
N GLY A 54 -12.34 6.13 12.96
CA GLY A 54 -12.45 6.85 14.24
C GLY A 54 -11.29 7.80 14.57
N THR A 55 -10.13 7.69 13.94
CA THR A 55 -9.07 8.71 14.05
C THR A 55 -9.11 9.59 12.81
N SER A 56 -9.98 10.60 12.81
CA SER A 56 -9.78 11.80 11.99
C SER A 56 -9.82 12.96 12.96
N GLY A 57 -8.77 13.04 13.78
CA GLY A 57 -8.50 14.19 14.62
C GLY A 57 -7.47 15.02 13.89
N LYS A 58 -7.84 16.23 13.46
CA LYS A 58 -6.93 17.23 12.91
C LYS A 58 -5.65 17.27 13.76
N SER A 59 -4.49 16.97 13.19
CA SER A 59 -3.22 17.18 13.90
C SER A 59 -2.94 18.68 14.00
N ASP A 60 -2.55 19.13 15.19
CA ASP A 60 -2.08 20.50 15.42
C ASP A 60 -0.73 20.72 14.71
N PRO A 61 -0.48 21.92 14.15
CA PRO A 61 0.80 22.23 13.51
C PRO A 61 1.93 22.18 14.54
N VAL A 62 3.07 21.62 14.13
CA VAL A 62 4.31 21.64 14.91
C VAL A 62 4.96 23.02 14.81
N GLU A 63 5.25 23.65 15.95
CA GLU A 63 6.02 24.90 16.08
C GLU A 63 7.54 24.64 16.01
#